data_AF-A0A8H6KAP4-F1
#
_entry.id   AF-A0A8H6KAP4-F1
#
_cell.length_a   1.000
_cell.length_b   1.000
_cell.length_c   1.000
_cell.angle_alpha   90.00
_cell.angle_beta   90.00
_cell.angle_gamma   90.00
#
_symmetry.space_group_name_H-M   'P 1'
#
loop_
_entity.id
_entity.type
_entity.pdbx_description
1 polymer ?
#
loop_
_entity_poly.entity_id
_entity_poly.type
_entity_poly.pdbx_seq_one_letter_code
_entity_poly.pdbx_strand_id
1 'polypeptide(L)'
;MAQLPPFAPFPPASWLSHLTTSDWDSLTTAWTTLAQAHLALPEAQLSKAAAPKDETPSSLTTFLSTFIPSVAESGPSPLGANAKPLLRAVFTLTSRLLTSSQPPPGQLTTAPFLSSFAKLFRKNAPATLSKAFDAHPSAIETSLHPFKKNLTKSLEAGLKSDLRLLESRLALLNHLLHASSQAAAFFLAGSDFLDALVSAYKITNPPLRKVLIATSYLCLVGIAEAGKMGMLADVLFSLKSAAETHRQSVLNVNDSLVAELVTATPVLRQLLKKAEEKGAASTALRTRISALEGFRKPGGAVTRPKRLVKRKVDKGKGVADKNEAREELHAHRQSQIALIQDLFPDLGSAFVSKLFDEYGDNTEAVTAHLLEDSLPEHLAHLDRSEQLSPLMERRYSHDIAPRPTPPQLPQRHNVFDDDEL
;
A
#
# COMPACT_ATOMS: atom_id res chain seq x y z
N MET A 1 -30.05 -17.09 -32.89
CA MET A 1 -29.57 -16.16 -31.83
C MET A 1 -28.23 -15.61 -32.28
N ALA A 2 -28.11 -14.28 -32.40
CA ALA A 2 -26.89 -13.65 -32.91
C ALA A 2 -25.72 -13.90 -31.96
N GLN A 3 -24.65 -14.50 -32.46
CA GLN A 3 -23.42 -14.73 -31.71
C GLN A 3 -22.66 -13.39 -31.61
N LEU A 4 -22.37 -12.95 -30.38
CA LEU A 4 -21.54 -11.75 -30.17
C LEU A 4 -20.13 -11.99 -30.72
N PRO A 5 -19.48 -10.94 -31.26
CA PRO A 5 -18.12 -11.05 -31.76
C PRO A 5 -17.14 -11.37 -30.61
N PRO A 6 -16.01 -12.04 -30.90
CA PRO A 6 -15.02 -12.37 -29.88
C PRO A 6 -14.32 -11.11 -29.36
N PHE A 7 -13.89 -11.13 -28.09
CA PHE A 7 -13.01 -10.10 -27.56
C PHE A 7 -11.60 -10.24 -28.12
N ALA A 8 -10.99 -9.11 -28.47
CA ALA A 8 -9.54 -9.03 -28.59
C ALA A 8 -8.91 -8.99 -27.18
N PRO A 9 -7.80 -9.70 -26.93
CA PRO A 9 -7.07 -9.61 -25.66
C PRO A 9 -6.54 -8.20 -25.43
N PHE A 10 -6.27 -7.84 -24.17
CA PHE A 10 -5.62 -6.57 -23.88
C PHE A 10 -4.17 -6.62 -24.38
N PRO A 11 -3.72 -5.62 -25.16
CA PRO A 11 -2.42 -5.67 -25.80
C PRO A 11 -1.26 -5.56 -24.79
N PRO A 12 -0.13 -6.25 -25.04
CA PRO A 12 1.06 -6.14 -24.20
C PRO A 12 1.71 -4.76 -24.34
N ALA A 13 2.52 -4.38 -23.34
CA ALA A 13 3.16 -3.06 -23.29
C ALA A 13 4.00 -2.72 -24.54
N SER A 14 4.63 -3.71 -25.16
CA SER A 14 5.38 -3.54 -26.42
C SER A 14 4.51 -3.12 -27.60
N TRP A 15 3.23 -3.46 -27.60
CA TRP A 15 2.31 -3.09 -28.67
C TRP A 15 1.65 -1.74 -28.40
N LEU A 16 1.46 -1.38 -27.13
CA LEU A 16 0.91 -0.09 -26.72
C LEU A 16 1.73 1.10 -27.25
N SER A 17 3.05 0.97 -27.37
CA SER A 17 3.92 2.03 -27.91
C SER A 17 3.74 2.29 -29.41
N HIS A 18 3.10 1.37 -30.14
CA HIS A 18 2.87 1.49 -31.58
C HIS A 18 1.46 1.97 -31.94
N LEU A 19 0.57 2.09 -30.95
CA LEU A 19 -0.81 2.50 -31.17
C LEU A 19 -0.94 4.02 -31.16
N THR A 20 -1.69 4.55 -32.12
CA THR A 20 -2.07 5.97 -32.10
C THR A 20 -3.16 6.21 -31.06
N THR A 21 -3.33 7.45 -30.62
CA THR A 21 -4.40 7.84 -29.69
C THR A 21 -5.80 7.52 -30.26
N SER A 22 -5.99 7.70 -31.57
CA SER A 22 -7.24 7.37 -32.26
C SER A 22 -7.54 5.87 -32.27
N ASP A 23 -6.54 5.03 -32.51
CA ASP A 23 -6.70 3.57 -32.48
C ASP A 23 -7.06 3.12 -31.06
N TRP A 24 -6.44 3.74 -30.06
CA TRP A 24 -6.70 3.44 -28.66
C TRP A 24 -8.12 3.82 -28.21
N ASP A 25 -8.61 4.99 -28.61
CA ASP A 25 -9.99 5.40 -28.34
C ASP A 25 -11.00 4.48 -29.03
N SER A 26 -10.68 4.01 -30.24
CA SER A 26 -11.50 3.04 -30.97
C SER A 26 -11.53 1.68 -30.27
N LEU A 27 -10.39 1.17 -29.80
CA LEU A 27 -10.28 -0.09 -29.07
C LEU A 27 -11.02 -0.03 -27.73
N THR A 28 -10.82 1.05 -26.96
CA THR A 28 -11.50 1.22 -25.66
C THR A 28 -13.01 1.33 -25.83
N THR A 29 -13.48 2.01 -26.88
CA THR A 29 -14.90 2.08 -27.23
C THR A 29 -15.44 0.71 -27.63
N ALA A 30 -14.72 -0.03 -28.48
CA ALA A 30 -15.11 -1.37 -28.90
C ALA A 30 -15.20 -2.35 -27.72
N TRP A 31 -14.19 -2.39 -26.86
CA TRP A 31 -14.23 -3.21 -25.64
C TRP A 31 -15.37 -2.81 -24.70
N THR A 32 -15.65 -1.51 -24.57
CA THR A 32 -16.75 -1.02 -23.73
C THR A 32 -18.10 -1.48 -24.27
N THR A 33 -18.35 -1.29 -25.58
CA THR A 33 -19.60 -1.69 -26.24
C THR A 33 -19.79 -3.20 -26.18
N LEU A 34 -18.74 -3.97 -26.44
CA LEU A 34 -18.79 -5.43 -26.34
C LEU A 34 -19.05 -5.90 -24.91
N ALA A 35 -18.39 -5.28 -23.93
CA ALA A 35 -18.61 -5.57 -22.52
C ALA A 35 -20.07 -5.29 -22.10
N GLN A 36 -20.64 -4.17 -22.56
CA GLN A 36 -22.05 -3.84 -22.32
C GLN A 36 -23.01 -4.84 -23.00
N ALA A 37 -22.71 -5.28 -24.22
CA ALA A 37 -23.51 -6.30 -24.91
C ALA A 37 -23.49 -7.64 -24.14
N HIS A 38 -22.33 -8.06 -23.63
CA HIS A 38 -22.23 -9.25 -22.77
C HIS A 38 -22.94 -9.08 -21.43
N LEU A 39 -22.96 -7.86 -20.87
CA LEU A 39 -23.73 -7.57 -19.66
C LEU A 39 -25.24 -7.63 -19.87
N ALA A 40 -25.72 -7.37 -21.08
CA ALA A 40 -27.15 -7.51 -21.42
C ALA A 40 -27.59 -8.99 -21.54
N LEU A 41 -26.64 -9.93 -21.62
CA LEU A 41 -26.97 -11.36 -21.73
C LEU A 41 -27.52 -11.93 -20.41
N PRO A 42 -28.51 -12.84 -20.48
CA PRO A 42 -28.91 -13.71 -19.38
C PRO A 42 -27.72 -14.53 -18.85
N GLU A 43 -27.79 -14.91 -17.58
CA GLU A 43 -26.69 -15.59 -16.88
C GLU A 43 -26.23 -16.87 -17.58
N ALA A 44 -27.15 -17.72 -18.04
CA ALA A 44 -26.82 -18.97 -18.75
C ALA A 44 -26.10 -18.74 -20.10
N GLN A 45 -26.38 -17.62 -20.77
CA GLN A 45 -25.71 -17.29 -22.03
C GLN A 45 -24.34 -16.66 -21.77
N LEU A 46 -24.23 -15.84 -20.72
CA LEU A 46 -22.96 -15.26 -20.28
C LEU A 46 -21.98 -16.33 -19.83
N SER A 47 -22.45 -17.30 -19.04
CA SER A 47 -21.61 -18.41 -18.59
C SER A 47 -21.18 -19.32 -19.75
N LYS A 48 -22.07 -19.60 -20.71
CA LYS A 48 -21.72 -20.29 -21.95
C LYS A 48 -20.69 -19.52 -22.79
N ALA A 49 -20.74 -18.19 -22.79
CA ALA A 49 -19.74 -17.35 -23.46
C ALA A 49 -18.39 -17.30 -22.70
N ALA A 50 -18.40 -17.53 -21.39
CA ALA A 50 -17.21 -17.60 -20.55
C ALA A 50 -16.61 -19.02 -20.47
N ALA A 51 -17.36 -20.05 -20.86
CA ALA A 51 -16.90 -21.43 -20.88
C ALA A 51 -15.78 -21.62 -21.93
N PRO A 52 -14.77 -22.46 -21.62
CA PRO A 52 -13.75 -22.81 -22.59
C PRO A 52 -14.37 -23.56 -23.78
N LYS A 53 -13.80 -23.36 -24.96
CA LYS A 53 -14.14 -24.09 -26.18
C LYS A 53 -12.91 -24.90 -26.60
N ASP A 54 -13.06 -26.21 -26.71
CA ASP A 54 -12.00 -27.10 -27.21
C ASP A 54 -10.65 -26.86 -26.51
N GLU A 55 -10.66 -26.90 -25.17
CA GLU A 55 -9.51 -26.66 -24.27
C GLU A 55 -8.92 -25.23 -24.30
N THR A 56 -9.35 -24.39 -25.23
CA THR A 56 -8.95 -22.98 -25.28
C THR A 56 -9.81 -22.10 -24.38
N PRO A 57 -9.20 -21.14 -23.66
CA PRO A 57 -9.95 -20.19 -22.87
C PRO A 57 -10.83 -19.32 -23.77
N SER A 58 -11.99 -18.91 -23.26
CA SER A 58 -12.89 -18.06 -24.04
C SER A 58 -12.25 -16.69 -24.29
N SER A 59 -12.62 -16.04 -25.40
CA SER A 59 -12.10 -14.71 -25.73
C SER A 59 -12.43 -13.69 -24.63
N LEU A 60 -13.62 -13.80 -24.02
CA LEU A 60 -14.04 -13.00 -22.87
C LEU A 60 -13.13 -13.21 -21.66
N THR A 61 -12.84 -14.46 -21.27
CA THR A 61 -11.97 -14.73 -20.11
C THR A 61 -10.53 -14.35 -20.38
N THR A 62 -10.07 -14.49 -21.62
CA THR A 62 -8.74 -14.07 -22.07
C THR A 62 -8.59 -12.55 -22.02
N PHE A 63 -9.59 -11.80 -22.49
CA PHE A 63 -9.60 -10.34 -22.35
C PHE A 63 -9.59 -9.90 -20.89
N LEU A 64 -10.46 -10.44 -20.04
CA LEU A 64 -10.50 -10.07 -18.62
C LEU A 64 -9.18 -10.40 -17.89
N SER A 65 -8.62 -11.58 -18.16
CA SER A 65 -7.38 -12.06 -17.52
C SER A 65 -6.13 -11.32 -17.99
N THR A 66 -6.15 -10.69 -19.16
CA THR A 66 -5.05 -9.82 -19.63
C THR A 66 -5.27 -8.35 -19.25
N PHE A 67 -6.52 -7.85 -19.32
CA PHE A 67 -6.87 -6.47 -19.01
C PHE A 67 -6.63 -6.12 -17.54
N ILE A 68 -7.17 -6.92 -16.61
CA ILE A 68 -7.16 -6.56 -15.19
C ILE A 68 -5.72 -6.47 -14.63
N PRO A 69 -4.84 -7.47 -14.84
CA PRO A 69 -3.45 -7.38 -14.39
C PRO A 69 -2.70 -6.20 -15.02
N SER A 70 -2.82 -6.02 -16.34
CA SER A 70 -2.11 -4.96 -17.06
C SER A 70 -2.50 -3.56 -16.56
N VAL A 71 -3.79 -3.31 -16.35
CA VAL A 71 -4.28 -2.02 -15.84
C VAL A 71 -4.02 -1.87 -14.34
N ALA A 72 -3.99 -2.97 -13.57
CA ALA A 72 -3.61 -2.92 -12.16
C ALA A 72 -2.12 -2.57 -11.97
N GLU A 73 -1.26 -2.91 -12.93
CA GLU A 73 0.17 -2.58 -12.93
C GLU A 73 0.41 -1.14 -13.39
N SER A 74 -0.05 -0.78 -14.59
CA SER A 74 0.20 0.54 -15.21
C SER A 74 -0.73 1.65 -14.69
N GLY A 75 -1.77 1.30 -13.95
CA GLY A 75 -2.84 2.23 -13.55
C GLY A 75 -3.85 2.48 -14.67
N PRO A 76 -4.91 3.26 -14.40
CA PRO A 76 -5.96 3.54 -15.38
C PRO A 76 -5.60 4.68 -16.35
N SER A 77 -4.51 5.40 -16.11
CA SER A 77 -4.08 6.54 -16.93
C SER A 77 -3.94 6.23 -18.43
N PRO A 78 -3.38 5.06 -18.84
CA PRO A 78 -3.28 4.71 -20.24
C PRO A 78 -4.64 4.60 -20.94
N LEU A 79 -5.75 4.36 -20.23
CA LEU A 79 -7.08 4.19 -20.82
C LEU A 79 -7.77 5.51 -21.24
N GLY A 80 -7.15 6.67 -21.00
CA GLY A 80 -7.65 7.97 -21.45
C GLY A 80 -9.04 8.34 -20.92
N ALA A 81 -9.80 9.10 -21.70
CA ALA A 81 -11.13 9.60 -21.33
C ALA A 81 -12.15 8.46 -21.09
N ASN A 82 -11.98 7.33 -21.78
CA ASN A 82 -12.87 6.17 -21.72
C ASN A 82 -12.52 5.17 -20.60
N ALA A 83 -11.57 5.50 -19.73
CA ALA A 83 -11.15 4.64 -18.62
C ALA A 83 -12.33 4.25 -17.70
N LYS A 84 -13.13 5.22 -17.27
CA LYS A 84 -14.22 5.00 -16.30
C LYS A 84 -15.32 4.05 -16.80
N PRO A 85 -15.94 4.26 -17.98
CA PRO A 85 -16.98 3.36 -18.45
C PRO A 85 -16.47 1.94 -18.68
N LEU A 86 -15.26 1.79 -19.24
CA LEU A 86 -14.66 0.48 -19.45
C LEU A 86 -14.37 -0.24 -18.13
N LEU A 87 -13.74 0.44 -17.17
CA LEU A 87 -13.47 -0.13 -15.84
C LEU A 87 -14.75 -0.55 -15.12
N ARG A 88 -15.84 0.23 -15.26
CA ARG A 88 -17.14 -0.13 -14.70
C ARG A 88 -17.70 -1.38 -15.37
N ALA A 89 -17.67 -1.44 -16.70
CA ALA A 89 -18.18 -2.59 -17.45
C ALA A 89 -17.38 -3.87 -17.14
N VAL A 90 -16.04 -3.78 -17.13
CA VAL A 90 -15.14 -4.88 -16.75
C VAL A 90 -15.40 -5.34 -15.32
N PHE A 91 -15.51 -4.42 -14.36
CA PHE A 91 -15.84 -4.77 -12.97
C PHE A 91 -17.16 -5.53 -12.88
N THR A 92 -18.23 -5.03 -13.52
CA THR A 92 -19.54 -5.68 -13.48
C THR A 92 -19.52 -7.04 -14.15
N LEU A 93 -18.81 -7.20 -15.27
CA LEU A 93 -18.65 -8.50 -15.94
C LEU A 93 -17.92 -9.50 -15.05
N THR A 94 -16.75 -9.12 -14.54
CA THR A 94 -15.97 -9.99 -13.64
C THR A 94 -16.75 -10.33 -12.40
N SER A 95 -17.45 -9.36 -11.79
CA SER A 95 -18.28 -9.62 -10.62
C SER A 95 -19.41 -10.61 -10.94
N ARG A 96 -20.11 -10.46 -12.07
CA ARG A 96 -21.17 -11.41 -12.46
C ARG A 96 -20.63 -12.82 -12.70
N LEU A 97 -19.45 -12.94 -13.33
CA LEU A 97 -18.82 -14.24 -13.59
C LEU A 97 -18.31 -14.92 -12.31
N LEU A 98 -17.80 -14.15 -11.35
CA LEU A 98 -17.30 -14.69 -10.07
C LEU A 98 -18.42 -15.08 -9.11
N THR A 99 -19.58 -14.42 -9.18
CA THR A 99 -20.71 -14.65 -8.26
C THR A 99 -21.91 -15.32 -8.94
N SER A 100 -21.73 -15.87 -10.14
CA SER A 100 -22.78 -16.61 -10.85
C SER A 100 -23.12 -17.90 -10.11
N SER A 101 -24.27 -18.51 -10.38
CA SER A 101 -24.60 -19.86 -9.90
C SER A 101 -23.69 -20.94 -10.48
N GLN A 102 -23.09 -20.70 -11.66
CA GLN A 102 -22.14 -21.63 -12.27
C GLN A 102 -20.72 -21.38 -11.79
N PRO A 103 -19.86 -22.42 -11.76
CA PRO A 103 -18.49 -22.29 -11.28
C PRO A 103 -17.72 -21.27 -12.15
N PRO A 104 -16.94 -20.37 -11.53
CA PRO A 104 -16.20 -19.35 -12.24
C PRO A 104 -15.12 -19.97 -13.14
N PRO A 105 -14.83 -19.36 -14.30
CA PRO A 105 -13.75 -19.81 -15.16
C PRO A 105 -12.39 -19.80 -14.45
N GLY A 106 -11.59 -20.85 -14.62
CA GLY A 106 -10.33 -21.04 -13.87
C GLY A 106 -9.31 -19.91 -14.04
N GLN A 107 -9.29 -19.22 -15.18
CA GLN A 107 -8.41 -18.06 -15.38
C GLN A 107 -8.73 -16.89 -14.43
N LEU A 108 -10.00 -16.75 -14.04
CA LEU A 108 -10.49 -15.68 -13.18
C LEU A 108 -10.41 -16.03 -11.68
N THR A 109 -10.05 -17.26 -11.33
CA THR A 109 -9.86 -17.68 -9.93
C THR A 109 -8.39 -17.72 -9.51
N THR A 110 -7.45 -17.58 -10.46
CA THR A 110 -6.02 -17.60 -10.16
C THR A 110 -5.61 -16.51 -9.16
N ALA A 111 -4.65 -16.81 -8.29
CA ALA A 111 -4.16 -15.85 -7.28
C ALA A 111 -3.67 -14.51 -7.87
N PRO A 112 -2.91 -14.48 -9.00
CA PRO A 112 -2.49 -13.21 -9.60
C PRO A 112 -3.66 -12.39 -10.12
N PHE A 113 -4.67 -13.04 -10.70
CA PHE A 113 -5.87 -12.36 -11.19
C PHE A 113 -6.67 -11.75 -10.05
N LEU A 114 -7.01 -12.53 -9.01
CA LEU A 114 -7.80 -12.05 -7.87
C LEU A 114 -7.09 -10.93 -7.11
N SER A 115 -5.77 -11.01 -7.00
CA SER A 115 -4.94 -9.97 -6.40
C SER A 115 -4.93 -8.69 -7.24
N SER A 116 -4.82 -8.81 -8.56
CA SER A 116 -4.88 -7.67 -9.48
C SER A 116 -6.27 -7.02 -9.48
N PHE A 117 -7.32 -7.84 -9.43
CA PHE A 117 -8.70 -7.38 -9.29
C PHE A 117 -8.90 -6.59 -7.99
N ALA A 118 -8.36 -7.10 -6.86
CA ALA A 118 -8.38 -6.40 -5.58
C ALA A 118 -7.59 -5.09 -5.61
N LYS A 119 -6.43 -5.07 -6.29
CA LYS A 119 -5.59 -3.87 -6.46
C LYS A 119 -6.29 -2.78 -7.28
N LEU A 120 -6.96 -3.17 -8.37
CA LEU A 120 -7.62 -2.27 -9.32
C LEU A 120 -8.95 -1.74 -8.75
N PHE A 121 -9.78 -2.61 -8.17
CA PHE A 121 -11.13 -2.27 -7.69
C PHE A 121 -11.23 -2.19 -6.17
N ARG A 122 -10.27 -1.53 -5.52
CA ARG A 122 -10.09 -1.50 -4.04
C ARG A 122 -11.35 -1.32 -3.20
N LYS A 123 -12.31 -0.50 -3.67
CA LYS A 123 -13.55 -0.21 -2.94
C LYS A 123 -14.61 -1.30 -3.06
N ASN A 124 -14.71 -1.93 -4.23
CA ASN A 124 -15.81 -2.83 -4.56
C ASN A 124 -15.39 -4.31 -4.52
N ALA A 125 -14.10 -4.59 -4.71
CA ALA A 125 -13.54 -5.94 -4.70
C ALA A 125 -13.88 -6.72 -3.42
N PRO A 126 -13.83 -6.16 -2.19
CA PRO A 126 -14.11 -6.94 -0.99
C PRO A 126 -15.51 -7.58 -0.98
N ALA A 127 -16.53 -6.82 -1.35
CA ALA A 127 -17.90 -7.32 -1.39
C ALA A 127 -18.10 -8.40 -2.48
N THR A 128 -17.50 -8.20 -3.66
CA THR A 128 -17.55 -9.19 -4.74
C THR A 128 -16.79 -10.47 -4.38
N LEU A 129 -15.60 -10.35 -3.81
CA LEU A 129 -14.77 -11.49 -3.42
C LEU A 129 -15.43 -12.30 -2.31
N SER A 130 -15.99 -11.66 -1.27
CA SER A 130 -16.75 -12.36 -0.23
C SER A 130 -17.86 -13.20 -0.84
N LYS A 131 -18.70 -12.61 -1.70
CA LYS A 131 -19.78 -13.34 -2.38
C LYS A 131 -19.27 -14.49 -3.25
N ALA A 132 -18.13 -14.30 -3.93
CA ALA A 132 -17.55 -15.33 -4.78
C ALA A 132 -17.01 -16.52 -3.97
N PHE A 133 -16.33 -16.25 -2.85
CA PHE A 133 -15.86 -17.28 -1.92
C PHE A 133 -17.01 -17.98 -1.18
N ASP A 134 -18.12 -17.29 -0.90
CA ASP A 134 -19.32 -17.89 -0.33
C ASP A 134 -20.02 -18.81 -1.34
N ALA A 135 -20.08 -18.41 -2.62
CA ALA A 135 -20.72 -19.19 -3.68
C ALA A 135 -19.86 -20.38 -4.15
N HIS A 136 -18.54 -20.19 -4.29
CA HIS A 136 -17.62 -21.15 -4.91
C HIS A 136 -16.33 -21.37 -4.11
N PRO A 137 -16.41 -21.76 -2.82
CA PRO A 137 -15.23 -21.88 -1.96
C PRO A 137 -14.23 -22.91 -2.52
N SER A 138 -14.71 -24.08 -2.92
CA SER A 138 -13.86 -25.19 -3.40
C SER A 138 -13.12 -24.84 -4.69
N ALA A 139 -13.80 -24.21 -5.66
CA ALA A 139 -13.18 -23.83 -6.93
C ALA A 139 -12.07 -22.79 -6.75
N ILE A 140 -12.32 -21.79 -5.89
CA ILE A 140 -11.33 -20.74 -5.61
C ILE A 140 -10.16 -21.33 -4.80
N GLU A 141 -10.41 -22.05 -3.72
CA GLU A 141 -9.35 -22.65 -2.89
C GLU A 141 -8.48 -23.62 -3.70
N THR A 142 -9.08 -24.44 -4.56
CA THR A 142 -8.34 -25.36 -5.45
C THR A 142 -7.40 -24.60 -6.38
N SER A 143 -7.83 -23.45 -6.91
CA SER A 143 -6.99 -22.61 -7.77
C SER A 143 -5.90 -21.83 -7.01
N LEU A 144 -6.11 -21.54 -5.73
CA LEU A 144 -5.15 -20.84 -4.87
C LEU A 144 -4.10 -21.78 -4.27
N HIS A 145 -4.43 -23.06 -4.10
CA HIS A 145 -3.55 -24.03 -3.45
C HIS A 145 -2.17 -24.19 -4.12
N PRO A 146 -2.04 -24.33 -5.47
CA PRO A 146 -0.74 -24.40 -6.12
C PRO A 146 0.10 -23.15 -5.88
N PHE A 147 -0.54 -21.98 -5.87
CA PHE A 147 0.13 -20.71 -5.61
C PHE A 147 0.65 -20.65 -4.16
N LYS A 148 -0.16 -21.01 -3.17
CA LYS A 148 0.26 -21.12 -1.77
C LYS A 148 1.46 -22.06 -1.63
N LYS A 149 1.38 -23.28 -2.19
CA LYS A 149 2.47 -24.26 -2.14
C LYS A 149 3.77 -23.75 -2.75
N ASN A 150 3.69 -23.10 -3.92
CA ASN A 150 4.88 -22.54 -4.59
C ASN A 150 5.47 -21.36 -3.80
N LEU A 151 4.63 -20.55 -3.16
CA LEU A 151 5.05 -19.44 -2.33
C LEU A 151 5.74 -19.93 -1.05
N THR A 152 5.16 -20.93 -0.36
CA THR A 152 5.77 -21.59 0.81
C THR A 152 7.15 -22.16 0.47
N LYS A 153 7.27 -22.89 -0.65
CA LYS A 153 8.57 -23.41 -1.11
C LYS A 153 9.60 -22.31 -1.40
N SER A 154 9.16 -21.19 -1.97
CA SER A 154 10.06 -20.06 -2.29
C SER A 154 10.53 -19.35 -1.02
N LEU A 155 9.66 -19.25 -0.01
CA LEU A 155 9.98 -18.74 1.33
C LEU A 155 10.97 -19.65 2.06
N GLU A 156 10.75 -20.96 2.03
CA GLU A 156 11.64 -21.97 2.65
C GLU A 156 13.02 -22.03 1.99
N ALA A 157 13.10 -21.83 0.67
CA ALA A 157 14.36 -21.79 -0.06
C ALA A 157 15.25 -20.59 0.35
N GLY A 158 14.68 -19.54 0.96
CA GLY A 158 15.42 -18.38 1.46
C GLY A 158 16.27 -17.72 0.39
N LEU A 159 17.55 -17.48 0.66
CA LEU A 159 18.51 -16.86 -0.27
C LEU A 159 18.71 -17.62 -1.59
N LYS A 160 18.29 -18.89 -1.68
CA LYS A 160 18.39 -19.68 -2.91
C LYS A 160 17.25 -19.37 -3.90
N SER A 161 16.20 -18.68 -3.46
CA SER A 161 15.09 -18.27 -4.34
C SER A 161 15.31 -16.86 -4.89
N ASP A 162 14.60 -16.54 -5.98
CA ASP A 162 14.57 -15.18 -6.51
C ASP A 162 13.77 -14.27 -5.57
N LEU A 163 14.51 -13.53 -4.72
CA LEU A 163 13.94 -12.65 -3.71
C LEU A 163 13.09 -11.52 -4.30
N ARG A 164 13.43 -11.02 -5.49
CA ARG A 164 12.67 -9.93 -6.14
C ARG A 164 11.32 -10.43 -6.63
N LEU A 165 11.31 -11.62 -7.22
CA LEU A 165 10.08 -12.27 -7.67
C LEU A 165 9.22 -12.74 -6.48
N LEU A 166 9.83 -13.17 -5.38
CA LEU A 166 9.12 -13.46 -4.14
C LEU A 166 8.48 -12.20 -3.54
N GLU A 167 9.22 -11.10 -3.48
CA GLU A 167 8.73 -9.80 -3.02
C GLU A 167 7.53 -9.33 -3.85
N SER A 168 7.64 -9.36 -5.17
CA SER A 168 6.55 -8.92 -6.07
C SER A 168 5.30 -9.79 -5.94
N ARG A 169 5.46 -11.11 -5.80
CA ARG A 169 4.34 -12.06 -5.59
C ARG A 169 3.65 -11.84 -4.25
N LEU A 170 4.41 -11.61 -3.17
CA LEU A 170 3.83 -11.31 -1.85
C LEU A 170 3.16 -9.93 -1.83
N ALA A 171 3.77 -8.92 -2.45
CA ALA A 171 3.20 -7.58 -2.56
C ALA A 171 1.87 -7.61 -3.33
N LEU A 172 1.80 -8.41 -4.40
CA LEU A 172 0.56 -8.65 -5.13
C LEU A 172 -0.47 -9.36 -4.25
N LEU A 173 -0.08 -10.47 -3.59
CA LEU A 173 -0.96 -11.22 -2.68
C LEU A 173 -1.54 -10.35 -1.56
N ASN A 174 -0.79 -9.38 -1.04
CA ASN A 174 -1.27 -8.45 -0.01
C ASN A 174 -2.53 -7.69 -0.44
N HIS A 175 -2.72 -7.41 -1.73
CA HIS A 175 -3.96 -6.81 -2.21
C HIS A 175 -5.16 -7.75 -2.05
N LEU A 176 -4.99 -9.05 -2.33
CA LEU A 176 -6.03 -10.06 -2.13
C LEU A 176 -6.33 -10.25 -0.64
N LEU A 177 -5.30 -10.37 0.20
CA LEU A 177 -5.46 -10.57 1.65
C LEU A 177 -6.17 -9.39 2.33
N HIS A 178 -5.88 -8.17 1.88
CA HIS A 178 -6.59 -6.98 2.35
C HIS A 178 -8.06 -6.95 1.90
N ALA A 179 -8.38 -7.51 0.73
CA ALA A 179 -9.74 -7.48 0.19
C ALA A 179 -10.61 -8.67 0.64
N SER A 180 -10.03 -9.82 0.98
CA SER A 180 -10.77 -11.03 1.36
C SER A 180 -10.24 -11.65 2.64
N SER A 181 -11.06 -11.63 3.69
CA SER A 181 -10.80 -12.30 4.97
C SER A 181 -10.80 -13.83 4.84
N GLN A 182 -11.57 -14.39 3.89
CA GLN A 182 -11.56 -15.82 3.57
C GLN A 182 -10.25 -16.27 2.93
N ALA A 183 -9.67 -15.44 2.04
CA ALA A 183 -8.36 -15.70 1.49
C ALA A 183 -7.29 -15.70 2.60
N ALA A 184 -7.32 -14.73 3.52
CA ALA A 184 -6.43 -14.71 4.67
C ALA A 184 -6.53 -15.99 5.53
N ALA A 185 -7.75 -16.45 5.79
CA ALA A 185 -7.98 -17.70 6.52
C ALA A 185 -7.46 -18.93 5.76
N PHE A 186 -7.59 -18.98 4.43
CA PHE A 186 -7.05 -20.07 3.61
C PHE A 186 -5.52 -20.11 3.63
N PHE A 187 -4.87 -18.95 3.49
CA PHE A 187 -3.39 -18.90 3.50
C PHE A 187 -2.80 -19.30 4.84
N LEU A 188 -3.46 -18.98 5.95
CA LEU A 188 -3.06 -19.41 7.29
C LEU A 188 -3.68 -20.75 7.73
N ALA A 189 -4.42 -21.44 6.85
CA ALA A 189 -4.86 -22.80 7.12
C ALA A 189 -3.67 -23.75 7.09
N GLY A 190 -3.33 -24.32 8.24
CA GLY A 190 -2.04 -25.01 8.44
C GLY A 190 -0.95 -24.03 8.86
N SER A 191 0.08 -24.54 9.55
CA SER A 191 1.19 -23.72 10.04
C SER A 191 2.28 -23.49 9.00
N ASP A 192 2.32 -24.29 7.93
CA ASP A 192 3.36 -24.31 6.90
C ASP A 192 3.69 -22.92 6.33
N PHE A 193 2.66 -22.17 5.93
CA PHE A 193 2.87 -20.85 5.34
C PHE A 193 3.38 -19.83 6.37
N LEU A 194 2.88 -19.88 7.61
CA LEU A 194 3.32 -18.99 8.68
C LEU A 194 4.76 -19.29 9.09
N ASP A 195 5.10 -20.57 9.24
CA ASP A 195 6.44 -21.03 9.60
C ASP A 195 7.44 -20.62 8.51
N ALA A 196 7.05 -20.72 7.24
CA ALA A 196 7.85 -20.25 6.11
C ALA A 196 8.06 -18.71 6.11
N LEU A 197 7.03 -17.91 6.47
CA LEU A 197 7.17 -16.45 6.62
C LEU A 197 8.17 -16.10 7.75
N VAL A 198 8.06 -16.77 8.90
CA VAL A 198 8.97 -16.58 10.04
C VAL A 198 10.41 -16.95 9.67
N SER A 199 10.59 -18.07 8.97
CA SER A 199 11.90 -18.56 8.53
C SER A 199 12.55 -17.60 7.52
N ALA A 200 11.79 -17.18 6.50
CA ALA A 200 12.28 -16.27 5.46
C ALA A 200 12.69 -14.90 6.02
N TYR A 201 12.05 -14.42 7.08
CA TYR A 201 12.35 -13.10 7.65
C TYR A 201 13.79 -12.98 8.19
N LYS A 202 14.38 -14.08 8.71
CA LYS A 202 15.72 -14.08 9.32
C LYS A 202 16.83 -13.72 8.34
N ILE A 203 16.65 -14.03 7.06
CA ILE A 203 17.74 -14.09 6.06
C ILE A 203 17.58 -13.04 4.94
N THR A 204 16.67 -12.08 5.10
CA THR A 204 16.20 -11.26 3.97
C THR A 204 16.54 -9.78 4.06
N ASN A 205 16.59 -9.16 2.87
CA ASN A 205 16.85 -7.75 2.64
C ASN A 205 15.70 -6.85 3.18
N PRO A 206 15.97 -5.55 3.46
CA PRO A 206 14.96 -4.65 4.03
C PRO A 206 13.63 -4.51 3.24
N PRO A 207 13.61 -4.49 1.89
CA PRO A 207 12.35 -4.43 1.13
C PRO A 207 11.43 -5.64 1.37
N LEU A 208 11.97 -6.85 1.29
CA LEU A 208 11.22 -8.08 1.52
C LEU A 208 10.74 -8.19 2.96
N ARG A 209 11.53 -7.74 3.95
CA ARG A 209 11.09 -7.67 5.36
C ARG A 209 9.79 -6.88 5.53
N LYS A 210 9.67 -5.71 4.87
CA LYS A 210 8.45 -4.90 4.90
C LYS A 210 7.25 -5.64 4.32
N VAL A 211 7.46 -6.34 3.21
CA VAL A 211 6.40 -7.11 2.55
C VAL A 211 5.96 -8.29 3.40
N LEU A 212 6.89 -9.04 3.99
CA LEU A 212 6.60 -10.14 4.93
C LEU A 212 5.78 -9.66 6.13
N ILE A 213 6.17 -8.54 6.74
CA ILE A 213 5.41 -7.94 7.85
C ILE A 213 3.99 -7.56 7.41
N ALA A 214 3.85 -6.93 6.24
CA ALA A 214 2.55 -6.57 5.69
C ALA A 214 1.68 -7.81 5.43
N THR A 215 2.25 -8.88 4.88
CA THR A 215 1.56 -10.16 4.65
C THR A 215 1.09 -10.77 5.96
N SER A 216 1.99 -10.90 6.96
CA SER A 216 1.62 -11.45 8.27
C SER A 216 0.54 -10.61 8.96
N TYR A 217 0.66 -9.29 8.92
CA TYR A 217 -0.34 -8.36 9.46
C TYR A 217 -1.71 -8.55 8.80
N LEU A 218 -1.77 -8.55 7.46
CA LEU A 218 -3.02 -8.68 6.71
C LEU A 218 -3.67 -10.05 6.95
N CYS A 219 -2.88 -11.12 7.03
CA CYS A 219 -3.40 -12.44 7.35
C CYS A 219 -4.04 -12.48 8.75
N LEU A 220 -3.38 -11.92 9.78
CA LEU A 220 -3.89 -11.89 11.15
C LEU A 220 -5.18 -11.09 11.27
N VAL A 221 -5.20 -9.88 10.69
CA VAL A 221 -6.40 -9.03 10.69
C VAL A 221 -7.51 -9.70 9.90
N GLY A 222 -7.21 -10.31 8.74
CA GLY A 222 -8.18 -11.02 7.92
C GLY A 222 -8.83 -12.21 8.64
N ILE A 223 -8.08 -13.02 9.41
CA ILE A 223 -8.68 -14.08 10.23
C ILE A 223 -9.62 -13.50 11.29
N ALA A 224 -9.21 -12.43 11.99
CA ALA A 224 -10.05 -11.79 12.99
C ALA A 224 -11.36 -11.26 12.37
N GLU A 225 -11.28 -10.68 11.18
CA GLU A 225 -12.44 -10.25 10.38
C GLU A 225 -13.29 -11.41 9.88
N ALA A 226 -12.70 -12.57 9.56
CA ALA A 226 -13.44 -13.79 9.26
C ALA A 226 -14.13 -14.40 10.50
N GLY A 227 -13.76 -13.97 11.72
CA GLY A 227 -14.34 -14.48 12.96
C GLY A 227 -13.84 -15.86 13.37
N LYS A 228 -12.77 -16.36 12.74
CA LYS A 228 -12.16 -17.66 13.06
C LYS A 228 -11.24 -17.54 14.27
N MET A 229 -11.81 -17.29 15.44
CA MET A 229 -11.06 -16.95 16.66
C MET A 229 -10.22 -18.09 17.23
N GLY A 230 -10.65 -19.35 17.07
CA GLY A 230 -9.84 -20.52 17.43
C GLY A 230 -8.55 -20.57 16.61
N MET A 231 -8.67 -20.45 15.29
CA MET A 231 -7.55 -20.36 14.37
C MET A 231 -6.62 -19.18 14.67
N LEU A 232 -7.20 -18.01 14.99
CA LEU A 232 -6.41 -16.85 15.41
C LEU A 232 -5.60 -17.15 16.67
N ALA A 233 -6.24 -17.77 17.68
CA ALA A 233 -5.56 -18.12 18.92
C ALA A 233 -4.38 -19.06 18.65
N ASP A 234 -4.56 -20.08 17.81
CA ASP A 234 -3.51 -21.04 17.45
C ASP A 234 -2.35 -20.37 16.71
N VAL A 235 -2.64 -19.51 15.73
CA VAL A 235 -1.63 -18.72 15.03
C VAL A 235 -0.85 -17.82 16.00
N LEU A 236 -1.52 -17.15 16.95
CA LEU A 236 -0.84 -16.31 17.95
C LEU A 236 0.04 -17.14 18.89
N PHE A 237 -0.36 -18.38 19.20
CA PHE A 237 0.47 -19.30 19.98
C PHE A 237 1.72 -19.73 19.20
N SER A 238 1.59 -20.09 17.93
CA SER A 238 2.73 -20.41 17.07
C SER A 238 3.69 -19.22 16.92
N LEU A 239 3.17 -18.01 16.74
CA LEU A 239 3.99 -16.79 16.70
C LEU A 239 4.74 -16.56 18.02
N LYS A 240 4.08 -16.76 19.17
CA LYS A 240 4.73 -16.65 20.48
C LYS A 240 5.88 -17.67 20.61
N SER A 241 5.61 -18.94 20.30
CA SER A 241 6.61 -20.02 20.36
C SER A 241 7.82 -19.73 19.45
N ALA A 242 7.55 -19.24 18.23
CA ALA A 242 8.60 -18.82 17.30
C ALA A 242 9.43 -17.65 17.82
N ALA A 243 8.80 -16.67 18.48
CA ALA A 243 9.49 -15.53 19.08
C ALA A 243 10.36 -15.93 20.28
N GLU A 244 9.90 -16.84 21.13
CA GLU A 244 10.68 -17.40 22.25
C GLU A 244 11.88 -18.19 21.74
N THR A 245 11.67 -19.04 20.74
CA THR A 245 12.76 -19.80 20.08
C THR A 245 13.78 -18.85 19.46
N HIS A 246 13.34 -17.77 18.82
CA HIS A 246 14.25 -16.75 18.27
C HIS A 246 15.04 -16.03 19.38
N ARG A 247 14.39 -15.69 20.50
CA ARG A 247 15.05 -15.04 21.65
C ARG A 247 16.14 -15.92 22.27
N GLN A 248 15.97 -17.24 22.22
CA GLN A 248 16.96 -18.20 22.71
C GLN A 248 18.09 -18.48 21.69
N SER A 249 17.83 -18.34 20.38
CA SER A 249 18.76 -18.78 19.33
C SER A 249 19.55 -17.67 18.63
N VAL A 250 19.09 -16.41 18.63
CA VAL A 250 19.69 -15.34 17.80
C VAL A 250 20.17 -14.17 18.65
N LEU A 251 21.37 -13.65 18.33
CA LEU A 251 22.01 -12.51 19.01
C LEU A 251 21.32 -11.15 18.72
N ASN A 252 20.65 -11.00 17.58
CA ASN A 252 20.02 -9.75 17.16
C ASN A 252 18.49 -9.82 17.23
N VAL A 253 17.89 -9.06 18.14
CA VAL A 253 16.43 -8.93 18.29
C VAL A 253 15.75 -8.41 17.01
N ASN A 254 16.50 -7.73 16.12
CA ASN A 254 15.96 -7.15 14.91
C ASN A 254 15.63 -8.16 13.80
N ASP A 255 16.09 -9.40 13.90
CA ASP A 255 15.85 -10.43 12.89
C ASP A 255 14.61 -11.30 13.20
N SER A 256 13.85 -10.91 14.24
CA SER A 256 12.58 -11.54 14.57
C SER A 256 11.40 -10.85 13.88
N LEU A 257 10.69 -11.62 13.04
CA LEU A 257 9.44 -11.18 12.40
C LEU A 257 8.42 -10.70 13.43
N VAL A 258 8.29 -11.43 14.54
CA VAL A 258 7.27 -11.15 15.57
C VAL A 258 7.57 -9.85 16.30
N ALA A 259 8.83 -9.63 16.67
CA ALA A 259 9.25 -8.40 17.32
C ALA A 259 8.98 -7.18 16.43
N GLU A 260 9.29 -7.28 15.14
CA GLU A 260 9.02 -6.18 14.20
C GLU A 260 7.54 -6.01 13.89
N LEU A 261 6.79 -7.10 13.74
CA LEU A 261 5.34 -7.07 13.50
C LEU A 261 4.60 -6.33 14.62
N VAL A 262 4.87 -6.67 15.88
CA VAL A 262 4.24 -6.04 17.05
C VAL A 262 4.68 -4.59 17.24
N THR A 263 5.91 -4.26 16.82
CA THR A 263 6.47 -2.91 16.98
C THR A 263 6.01 -1.96 15.88
N ALA A 264 6.08 -2.39 14.62
CA ALA A 264 5.85 -1.55 13.45
C ALA A 264 4.35 -1.42 13.10
N THR A 265 3.50 -2.33 13.59
CA THR A 265 2.08 -2.36 13.23
C THR A 265 1.15 -2.26 14.45
N PRO A 266 -0.09 -1.77 14.29
CA PRO A 266 -1.08 -1.76 15.36
C PRO A 266 -1.78 -3.13 15.55
N VAL A 267 -1.16 -4.25 15.13
CA VAL A 267 -1.81 -5.57 15.03
C VAL A 267 -2.52 -5.98 16.32
N LEU A 268 -1.84 -5.89 17.46
CA LEU A 268 -2.39 -6.34 18.74
C LEU A 268 -3.64 -5.56 19.15
N ARG A 269 -3.61 -4.23 18.96
CA ARG A 269 -4.77 -3.36 19.22
C ARG A 269 -5.94 -3.66 18.29
N GLN A 270 -5.66 -3.94 17.02
CA GLN A 270 -6.72 -4.28 16.06
C GLN A 270 -7.33 -5.65 16.34
N LEU A 271 -6.51 -6.65 16.67
CA LEU A 271 -7.00 -8.00 17.02
C LEU A 271 -7.90 -7.95 18.26
N LEU A 272 -7.49 -7.22 19.29
CA LEU A 272 -8.30 -7.05 20.51
C LEU A 272 -9.63 -6.37 20.19
N LYS A 273 -9.60 -5.25 19.47
CA LYS A 273 -10.82 -4.53 19.06
C LYS A 273 -11.77 -5.43 18.28
N LYS A 274 -11.26 -6.17 17.29
CA LYS A 274 -12.07 -7.08 16.45
C LYS A 274 -12.63 -8.26 17.25
N ALA A 275 -11.89 -8.78 18.21
CA ALA A 275 -12.36 -9.83 19.10
C ALA A 275 -13.50 -9.33 20.01
N GLU A 276 -13.41 -8.08 20.48
CA GLU A 276 -14.45 -7.44 21.31
C GLU A 276 -15.71 -7.11 20.50
N GLU A 277 -15.55 -6.53 19.30
CA GLU A 277 -16.65 -6.27 18.36
C GLU A 277 -17.46 -7.54 18.05
N LYS A 278 -16.81 -8.72 18.05
CA LYS A 278 -17.44 -10.02 17.79
C LYS A 278 -17.87 -10.79 19.06
N GLY A 279 -17.71 -10.21 20.24
CA GLY A 279 -18.05 -10.88 21.51
C GLY A 279 -17.21 -12.14 21.80
N ALA A 280 -16.09 -12.33 21.11
CA ALA A 280 -15.27 -13.53 21.16
C ALA A 280 -13.90 -13.29 21.82
N ALA A 281 -13.75 -12.16 22.52
CA ALA A 281 -12.58 -11.85 23.31
C ALA A 281 -12.57 -12.71 24.59
N SER A 282 -12.06 -13.94 24.46
CA SER A 282 -11.80 -14.80 25.62
C SER A 282 -10.63 -14.27 26.45
N THR A 283 -10.60 -14.62 27.74
CA THR A 283 -9.46 -14.33 28.62
C THR A 283 -8.16 -14.92 28.05
N ALA A 284 -8.21 -16.14 27.52
CA ALA A 284 -7.07 -16.80 26.87
C ALA A 284 -6.53 -16.02 25.67
N LEU A 285 -7.40 -15.47 24.82
CA LEU A 285 -6.98 -14.65 23.68
C LEU A 285 -6.32 -13.34 24.14
N ARG A 286 -6.90 -12.67 25.15
CA ARG A 286 -6.30 -11.45 25.75
C ARG A 286 -4.92 -11.73 26.35
N THR A 287 -4.75 -12.85 27.04
CA THR A 287 -3.45 -13.26 27.60
C THR A 287 -2.43 -13.53 26.49
N ARG A 288 -2.81 -14.18 25.39
CA ARG A 288 -1.92 -14.42 24.23
C ARG A 288 -1.50 -13.12 23.56
N ILE A 289 -2.43 -12.17 23.38
CA ILE A 289 -2.14 -10.83 22.84
C ILE A 289 -1.17 -10.08 23.76
N SER A 290 -1.43 -10.10 25.07
CA SER A 290 -0.58 -9.42 26.08
C SER A 290 0.82 -10.03 26.14
N ALA A 291 0.95 -11.35 26.00
CA ALA A 291 2.24 -12.03 25.93
C ALA A 291 3.07 -11.57 24.71
N LEU A 292 2.41 -11.25 23.59
CA LEU A 292 3.10 -10.74 22.40
C LEU A 292 3.59 -9.30 22.56
N GLU A 293 2.96 -8.49 23.42
CA GLU A 293 3.44 -7.13 23.74
C GLU A 293 4.84 -7.14 24.35
N GLY A 294 5.20 -8.21 25.08
CA GLY A 294 6.53 -8.39 25.66
C GLY A 294 7.67 -8.51 24.64
N PHE A 295 7.37 -8.75 23.36
CA PHE A 295 8.37 -8.80 22.28
C PHE A 295 8.55 -7.47 21.54
N ARG A 296 7.89 -6.39 22.00
CA ARG A 296 8.00 -5.08 21.37
C ARG A 296 9.40 -4.49 21.55
N LYS A 297 10.00 -3.98 20.48
CA LYS A 297 11.35 -3.39 20.50
C LYS A 297 11.33 -2.07 21.29
N PRO A 298 12.29 -1.83 22.21
CA PRO A 298 12.40 -0.56 22.93
C PRO A 298 12.69 0.59 21.96
N GLY A 299 11.98 1.72 22.09
CA GLY A 299 12.10 2.87 21.19
C GLY A 299 11.35 2.76 19.85
N GLY A 300 10.72 1.62 19.56
CA GLY A 300 9.91 1.42 18.36
C GLY A 300 8.51 2.05 18.50
N ALA A 301 8.41 3.32 18.11
CA ALA A 301 7.12 3.95 17.93
C ALA A 301 6.37 3.26 16.77
N VAL A 302 5.07 2.99 16.96
CA VAL A 302 4.20 2.58 15.85
C VAL A 302 4.24 3.71 14.83
N THR A 303 4.95 3.52 13.72
CA THR A 303 5.02 4.49 12.62
C THR A 303 3.63 4.62 12.01
N ARG A 304 2.85 5.55 12.57
CA ARG A 304 1.52 5.89 12.06
C ARG A 304 1.74 6.47 10.66
N PRO A 305 1.18 5.88 9.58
CA PRO A 305 1.32 6.47 8.26
C PRO A 305 0.80 7.90 8.31
N LYS A 306 1.63 8.86 7.87
CA LYS A 306 1.24 10.27 7.76
C LYS A 306 -0.03 10.30 6.92
N ARG A 307 -1.16 10.64 7.57
CA ARG A 307 -2.43 10.78 6.87
C ARG A 307 -2.21 11.84 5.79
N LEU A 308 -2.38 11.46 4.53
CA LEU A 308 -2.56 12.41 3.43
C LEU A 308 -3.73 13.30 3.83
N VAL A 309 -3.43 14.53 4.25
CA VAL A 309 -4.42 15.56 4.51
C VAL A 309 -5.07 15.82 3.15
N LYS A 310 -6.28 15.31 2.95
CA LYS A 310 -7.09 15.66 1.80
C LYS A 310 -7.31 17.17 1.89
N ARG A 311 -6.60 17.93 1.06
CA ARG A 311 -6.92 19.34 0.78
C ARG A 311 -8.40 19.39 0.42
N LYS A 312 -9.23 19.91 1.33
CA LYS A 312 -10.49 20.51 0.93
C LYS A 312 -10.08 21.74 0.15
N VAL A 313 -10.36 21.75 -1.15
CA VAL A 313 -10.34 22.98 -1.93
C VAL A 313 -11.52 23.80 -1.40
N ASP A 314 -11.25 24.60 -0.37
CA ASP A 314 -12.19 25.60 0.11
C ASP A 314 -12.04 26.83 -0.80
N LYS A 315 -13.12 27.16 -1.50
CA LYS A 315 -13.19 28.37 -2.31
C LYS A 315 -13.37 29.55 -1.35
N GLY A 316 -12.28 30.21 -0.98
CA GLY A 316 -12.37 31.48 -0.25
C GLY A 316 -11.01 31.98 0.24
N LYS A 317 -10.75 33.27 -0.01
CA LYS A 317 -9.54 34.03 0.36
C LYS A 317 -9.12 33.78 1.83
N GLY A 318 -8.12 32.92 2.02
CA GLY A 318 -7.43 32.73 3.29
C GLY A 318 -5.96 33.12 3.14
N VAL A 319 -5.49 34.01 4.01
CA VAL A 319 -4.12 34.49 4.08
C VAL A 319 -3.16 33.30 4.20
N ALA A 320 -2.20 33.18 3.27
CA ALA A 320 -1.22 32.10 3.26
C ALA A 320 -0.42 32.10 4.56
N ASP A 321 -0.34 30.94 5.20
CA ASP A 321 0.52 30.72 6.37
C ASP A 321 1.99 30.80 5.92
N LYS A 322 2.67 31.88 6.31
CA LYS A 322 4.03 32.22 5.86
C LYS A 322 5.08 31.17 6.27
N ASN A 323 4.74 30.26 7.18
CA ASN A 323 5.65 29.20 7.63
C ASN A 323 5.67 28.01 6.67
N GLU A 324 4.54 27.56 6.11
CA GLU A 324 4.51 26.43 5.16
C GLU A 324 5.21 26.79 3.84
N ALA A 325 5.01 28.02 3.34
CA ALA A 325 5.69 28.51 2.14
C ALA A 325 7.21 28.63 2.34
N ARG A 326 7.67 28.97 3.56
CA ARG A 326 9.09 29.00 3.90
C ARG A 326 9.69 27.60 3.93
N GLU A 327 9.00 26.62 4.51
CA GLU A 327 9.47 25.23 4.55
C GLU A 327 9.58 24.61 3.15
N GLU A 328 8.62 24.87 2.26
CA GLU A 328 8.70 24.42 0.86
C GLU A 328 9.82 25.13 0.08
N LEU A 329 10.03 26.44 0.29
CA LEU A 329 11.15 27.17 -0.32
C LEU A 329 12.51 26.63 0.15
N HIS A 330 12.64 26.35 1.45
CA HIS A 330 13.87 25.81 2.02
C HIS A 330 14.17 24.38 1.50
N ALA A 331 13.16 23.54 1.34
CA ALA A 331 13.33 22.18 0.79
C ALA A 331 13.73 22.21 -0.69
N HIS A 332 13.14 23.13 -1.47
CA HIS A 332 13.49 23.32 -2.87
C HIS A 332 14.96 23.77 -3.01
N ARG A 333 15.37 24.77 -2.23
CA ARG A 333 16.73 25.31 -2.23
C ARG A 333 17.78 24.27 -1.80
N GLN A 334 17.48 23.45 -0.78
CA GLN A 334 18.36 22.36 -0.36
C GLN A 334 18.55 21.31 -1.47
N SER A 335 17.51 21.04 -2.25
CA SER A 335 17.57 20.08 -3.36
C SER A 335 18.45 20.61 -4.51
N GLN A 336 18.37 21.90 -4.81
CA GLN A 336 19.21 22.54 -5.84
C GLN A 336 20.68 22.61 -5.41
N ILE A 337 20.95 22.91 -4.13
CA ILE A 337 22.32 22.88 -3.57
C ILE A 337 22.92 21.48 -3.69
N ALA A 338 22.15 20.43 -3.34
CA ALA A 338 22.62 19.04 -3.46
C ALA A 338 22.97 18.67 -4.91
N LEU A 339 22.22 19.16 -5.89
CA LEU A 339 22.49 18.91 -7.31
C LEU A 339 23.81 19.52 -7.79
N ILE A 340 24.14 20.74 -7.33
CA ILE A 340 25.43 21.36 -7.66
C ILE A 340 26.58 20.65 -6.92
N GLN A 341 26.37 20.24 -5.68
CA GLN A 341 27.39 19.50 -4.91
C GLN A 341 27.65 18.10 -5.46
N ASP A 342 26.68 17.46 -6.13
CA ASP A 342 26.88 16.18 -6.82
C ASP A 342 27.81 16.34 -8.05
N LEU A 343 27.76 17.50 -8.71
CA LEU A 343 28.63 17.85 -9.84
C LEU A 343 30.00 18.37 -9.37
N PHE A 344 30.05 19.08 -8.24
CA PHE A 344 31.24 19.70 -7.67
C PHE A 344 31.32 19.42 -6.16
N PRO A 345 31.84 18.25 -5.74
CA PRO A 345 31.85 17.84 -4.33
C PRO A 345 32.77 18.70 -3.44
N ASP A 346 33.70 19.43 -4.05
CA ASP A 346 34.63 20.31 -3.35
C ASP A 346 33.98 21.65 -2.92
N LEU A 347 32.76 21.94 -3.39
CA LEU A 347 32.03 23.16 -3.06
C LEU A 347 31.20 23.02 -1.78
N GLY A 348 31.43 23.92 -0.84
CA GLY A 348 30.65 24.04 0.39
C GLY A 348 29.23 24.53 0.12
N SER A 349 28.26 24.03 0.90
CA SER A 349 26.84 24.33 0.69
C SER A 349 26.49 25.80 0.94
N ALA A 350 27.27 26.53 1.75
CA ALA A 350 27.04 27.97 1.98
C ALA A 350 27.54 28.79 0.80
N PHE A 351 28.66 28.38 0.21
CA PHE A 351 29.17 28.96 -1.03
C PHE A 351 28.17 28.79 -2.18
N VAL A 352 27.65 27.57 -2.38
CA VAL A 352 26.61 27.30 -3.39
C VAL A 352 25.33 28.10 -3.12
N SER A 353 24.96 28.26 -1.84
CA SER A 353 23.80 29.08 -1.45
C SER A 353 23.96 30.55 -1.85
N LYS A 354 25.16 31.13 -1.71
CA LYS A 354 25.48 32.51 -2.11
C LYS A 354 25.47 32.67 -3.64
N LEU A 355 25.92 31.66 -4.38
CA LEU A 355 25.81 31.63 -5.84
C LEU A 355 24.35 31.66 -6.28
N PHE A 356 23.47 30.91 -5.62
CA PHE A 356 22.04 30.97 -5.92
C PHE A 356 21.40 32.33 -5.59
N ASP A 357 21.87 33.02 -4.54
CA ASP A 357 21.38 34.37 -4.24
C ASP A 357 21.78 35.39 -5.34
N GLU A 358 22.96 35.24 -5.95
CA GLU A 358 23.45 36.13 -7.01
C GLU A 358 22.80 35.84 -8.37
N TYR A 359 22.62 34.56 -8.71
CA TYR A 359 22.10 34.11 -10.02
C TYR A 359 20.60 33.77 -10.01
N GLY A 360 19.88 34.11 -8.94
CA GLY A 360 18.42 34.00 -8.83
C GLY A 360 17.89 32.57 -8.87
N ASP A 361 18.45 31.67 -8.06
CA ASP A 361 18.08 30.25 -7.95
C ASP A 361 18.15 29.44 -9.28
N ASN A 362 18.88 29.94 -10.29
CA ASN A 362 19.06 29.26 -11.57
C ASN A 362 20.26 28.31 -11.56
N THR A 363 19.98 27.00 -11.52
CA THR A 363 21.00 25.93 -11.50
C THR A 363 21.91 25.96 -12.72
N GLU A 364 21.36 26.22 -13.91
CA GLU A 364 22.12 26.16 -15.18
C GLU A 364 23.14 27.30 -15.26
N ALA A 365 22.72 28.50 -14.86
CA ALA A 365 23.59 29.67 -14.82
C ALA A 365 24.75 29.48 -13.82
N VAL A 366 24.45 28.97 -12.62
CA VAL A 366 25.49 28.68 -11.62
C VAL A 366 26.47 27.61 -12.13
N THR A 367 25.99 26.54 -12.75
CA THR A 367 26.89 25.51 -13.32
C THR A 367 27.74 26.04 -14.47
N ALA A 368 27.21 26.91 -15.34
CA ALA A 368 27.97 27.49 -16.44
C ALA A 368 29.11 28.39 -15.92
N HIS A 369 28.82 29.26 -14.96
CA HIS A 369 29.84 30.14 -14.36
C HIS A 369 30.90 29.38 -13.55
N LEU A 370 30.53 28.24 -12.94
CA LEU A 370 31.49 27.34 -12.29
C LEU A 370 32.39 26.59 -13.29
N LEU A 371 31.89 26.24 -14.48
CA LEU A 371 32.67 25.58 -15.53
C LEU A 371 33.60 26.53 -16.30
N GLU A 372 33.17 27.78 -16.47
CA GLU A 372 33.91 28.80 -17.20
C GLU A 372 34.89 29.61 -16.32
N ASP A 373 34.95 29.32 -15.01
CA ASP A 373 35.72 30.07 -13.99
C ASP A 373 35.43 31.59 -14.03
N SER A 374 34.23 31.98 -14.49
CA SER A 374 33.81 33.37 -14.73
C SER A 374 33.05 33.97 -13.55
N LEU A 375 33.47 33.64 -12.32
CA LEU A 375 32.84 34.13 -11.10
C LEU A 375 33.14 35.63 -10.86
N PRO A 376 32.16 36.42 -10.39
CA PRO A 376 32.38 37.80 -9.97
C PRO A 376 33.50 37.90 -8.92
N GLU A 377 34.30 38.97 -8.95
CA GLU A 377 35.46 39.14 -8.05
C GLU A 377 35.09 38.99 -6.56
N HIS A 378 33.88 39.39 -6.17
CA HIS A 378 33.38 39.26 -4.79
C HIS A 378 33.02 37.81 -4.38
N LEU A 379 32.81 36.90 -5.33
CA LEU A 379 32.57 35.47 -5.12
C LEU A 379 33.83 34.63 -5.33
N ALA A 380 34.79 35.10 -6.13
CA ALA A 380 36.06 34.42 -6.37
C ALA A 380 36.97 34.41 -5.13
N HIS A 381 36.87 35.42 -4.25
CA HIS A 381 37.65 35.54 -3.02
C HIS A 381 37.01 34.88 -1.77
N LEU A 382 35.79 34.35 -1.90
CA LEU A 382 35.11 33.64 -0.80
C LEU A 382 35.65 32.22 -0.63
N ASP A 383 35.57 31.70 0.60
CA ASP A 383 35.97 30.33 0.89
C ASP A 383 35.04 29.34 0.18
N ARG A 384 35.59 28.68 -0.85
CA ARG A 384 34.86 27.69 -1.67
C ARG A 384 34.40 26.48 -0.85
N SER A 385 35.01 26.23 0.31
CA SER A 385 34.70 25.10 1.19
C SER A 385 33.70 25.43 2.32
N GLU A 386 33.20 26.67 2.38
CA GLU A 386 32.29 27.12 3.45
C GLU A 386 30.99 26.30 3.45
N GLN A 387 30.80 25.47 4.47
CA GLN A 387 29.59 24.67 4.66
C GLN A 387 28.52 25.48 5.38
N LEU A 388 27.25 25.31 5.01
CA LEU A 388 26.14 25.77 5.84
C LEU A 388 26.27 25.08 7.19
N SER A 389 26.50 25.85 8.25
CA SER A 389 26.57 25.32 9.62
C SER A 389 25.31 24.49 9.90
N PRO A 390 25.44 23.21 10.32
CA PRO A 390 24.30 22.38 10.68
C PRO A 390 23.84 22.76 12.08
N LEU A 391 23.30 23.96 12.20
CA LEU A 391 22.59 24.40 13.37
C LEU A 391 21.31 25.02 12.87
N MET A 392 20.25 24.21 12.90
CA MET A 392 18.96 24.71 13.34
C MET A 392 19.24 25.67 14.49
N GLU A 393 19.14 26.97 14.24
CA GLU A 393 18.56 27.87 15.22
C GLU A 393 17.13 27.37 15.46
N ARG A 394 17.03 26.27 16.24
CA ARG A 394 16.10 26.28 17.36
C ARG A 394 16.47 27.55 18.08
N ARG A 395 15.73 28.63 17.82
CA ARG A 395 15.71 29.78 18.69
C ARG A 395 15.48 29.21 20.08
N TYR A 396 16.54 29.14 20.87
CA TYR A 396 16.42 29.05 22.31
C TYR A 396 15.66 30.33 22.67
N SER A 397 14.37 30.19 22.89
CA SER A 397 13.58 31.19 23.58
C SER A 397 14.10 31.20 25.00
N HIS A 398 15.16 31.98 25.24
CA HIS A 398 15.49 32.46 26.56
C HIS A 398 14.44 33.49 26.97
N ASP A 399 13.23 33.02 27.25
CA ASP A 399 12.28 33.71 28.14
C ASP A 399 11.15 32.75 28.56
N ILE A 400 11.46 31.85 29.49
CA ILE A 400 10.46 31.16 30.32
C ILE A 400 10.60 31.73 31.73
N ALA A 401 10.35 33.03 31.86
CA ALA A 401 9.76 33.54 33.09
C ALA A 401 8.23 33.36 32.97
N PRO A 402 7.55 32.80 33.97
CA PRO A 402 6.10 32.69 33.95
C PRO A 402 5.49 34.10 33.86
N ARG A 403 4.74 34.36 32.79
CA ARG A 403 3.98 35.60 32.66
C ARG A 403 2.96 35.67 33.82
N PRO A 404 2.83 36.82 34.51
CA PRO A 404 1.82 36.98 35.55
C PRO A 404 0.43 36.78 34.95
N THR A 405 -0.40 36.02 35.65
CA THR A 405 -1.80 35.77 35.33
C THR A 405 -2.55 37.11 35.21
N PRO A 406 -3.37 37.31 34.16
CA PRO A 406 -4.24 38.48 34.07
C PRO A 406 -5.24 38.47 35.25
N PRO A 407 -5.60 39.62 35.83
CA PRO A 407 -6.54 39.68 36.94
C PRO A 407 -7.89 39.13 36.49
N GLN A 408 -8.47 38.24 37.31
CA GLN A 408 -9.81 37.71 37.10
C GLN A 408 -10.81 38.86 37.11
N LEU A 409 -11.58 38.99 36.03
CA LEU A 409 -12.70 39.92 35.96
C LEU A 409 -13.75 39.53 37.01
N PRO A 410 -14.39 40.50 37.69
CA PRO A 410 -15.33 40.23 38.77
C PRO A 410 -16.50 39.38 38.28
N GLN A 411 -16.74 38.29 39.01
CA GLN A 411 -17.83 37.36 38.80
C GLN A 411 -19.15 38.08 39.10
N ARG A 412 -19.97 38.29 38.06
CA ARG A 412 -21.30 38.92 38.20
C ARG A 412 -22.17 38.00 39.04
N HIS A 413 -22.45 38.39 40.28
CA HIS A 413 -23.47 37.76 41.11
C HIS A 413 -24.85 38.14 40.58
N ASN A 414 -25.74 37.16 40.46
CA ASN A 414 -27.15 37.41 40.20
C ASN A 414 -27.84 37.73 41.53
N VAL A 415 -28.85 38.60 41.49
CA VAL A 415 -29.62 39.08 42.67
C VAL A 415 -30.42 37.96 43.37
N PHE A 416 -30.42 36.74 42.82
CA PHE A 416 -31.18 35.59 43.31
C PHE A 416 -30.29 34.43 43.80
N ASP A 417 -28.98 34.64 43.99
CA ASP A 417 -28.09 33.57 44.46
C ASP A 417 -28.29 33.21 45.95
N ASP A 418 -29.10 33.96 46.71
CA ASP A 418 -29.38 33.72 48.15
C ASP A 418 -30.87 33.44 48.48
N ASP A 419 -31.71 33.14 47.48
CA ASP A 419 -33.13 32.75 47.66
C ASP A 419 -33.31 31.32 47.07
N GLU A 420 -33.65 30.22 47.74
CA GLU A 420 -34.32 29.96 49.02
C GLU A 420 -33.95 28.55 49.56
N LEU A 421 -34.13 28.44 50.89
CA LEU A 421 -34.46 27.31 51.77
C LEU A 421 -34.98 25.98 51.16
#